data_AF-A0A938JR12-F1
#
_entry.id   AF-A0A938JR12-F1
#
_cell.length_a   1.000
_cell.length_b   1.000
_cell.length_c   1.000
_cell.angle_alpha   90.00
_cell.angle_beta   90.00
_cell.angle_gamma   90.00
#
_symmetry.space_group_name_H-M   'P 1'
#
loop_
_entity.id
_entity.type
_entity.pdbx_description
1 polymer ?
#
loop_
_entity_poly.entity_id
_entity_poly.type
_entity_poly.pdbx_seq_one_letter_code
_entity_poly.pdbx_strand_id
1 'polypeptide(L)'
;MTLWKPHSLANPHKGQIDLKVGDKVSASVDLDGVPAGTEGKVILANGFNWLRYRVLFVNGEEIGDLDHRTLVPIGRAAKRLARAAKRAANS
;
A
#
# COMPACT_ATOMS: atom_id res chain seq x y z
N MET A 1 -1.36 -14.21 -6.64
CA MET A 1 -0.26 -14.04 -7.60
C MET A 1 0.27 -12.62 -7.46
N THR A 2 1.55 -12.43 -7.17
CA THR A 2 2.17 -11.10 -7.08
C THR A 2 2.53 -10.62 -8.48
N LEU A 3 1.82 -9.63 -8.99
CA LEU A 3 1.97 -9.13 -10.37
C LEU A 3 2.71 -7.78 -10.39
N TRP A 4 3.81 -7.69 -9.64
CA TRP A 4 4.75 -6.58 -9.80
C TRP A 4 6.19 -7.04 -9.58
N LYS A 5 6.93 -7.13 -10.69
CA LYS A 5 8.39 -7.08 -10.69
C LYS A 5 8.76 -5.63 -11.06
N PRO A 6 9.55 -4.91 -10.26
CA PRO A 6 10.07 -3.61 -10.68
C PRO A 6 10.82 -3.78 -12.01
N HIS A 7 10.50 -2.95 -12.98
CA HIS A 7 11.25 -2.91 -14.24
C HIS A 7 12.68 -2.45 -13.94
N SER A 8 13.68 -2.93 -14.68
CA SER A 8 15.10 -2.55 -14.47
C SER A 8 15.40 -1.06 -14.65
N LEU A 9 14.45 -0.31 -15.23
CA LEU A 9 14.50 1.14 -15.42
C LEU A 9 13.64 1.90 -14.40
N ALA A 10 12.94 1.21 -13.50
CA ALA A 10 12.18 1.85 -12.46
C ALA A 10 13.15 2.39 -11.40
N ASN A 11 13.02 3.67 -11.05
CA ASN A 11 13.64 4.23 -9.86
C ASN A 11 12.57 4.33 -8.77
N PRO A 12 12.50 3.37 -7.82
CA PRO A 12 11.48 3.38 -6.79
C PRO A 12 11.56 4.67 -5.99
N HIS A 13 10.43 5.37 -5.85
CA HIS A 13 10.40 6.62 -5.12
C HIS A 13 10.58 6.40 -3.61
N LYS A 14 11.26 7.35 -2.95
CA LYS A 14 11.43 7.35 -1.49
C LYS A 14 10.05 7.33 -0.81
N GLY A 15 9.86 6.40 0.13
CA GLY A 15 8.61 6.24 0.87
C GLY A 15 7.65 5.19 0.28
N GLN A 16 8.01 4.51 -0.81
CA GLN A 16 7.20 3.43 -1.37
C GLN A 16 6.98 2.30 -0.37
N ILE A 17 5.71 2.00 -0.09
CA ILE A 17 5.30 0.84 0.71
C ILE A 17 5.06 -0.34 -0.23
N ASP A 18 5.58 -1.53 0.08
CA ASP A 18 5.37 -2.73 -0.74
C ASP A 18 4.09 -3.45 -0.30
N LEU A 19 2.92 -2.92 -0.66
CA LEU A 19 1.63 -3.59 -0.42
C LEU A 19 1.29 -4.57 -1.54
N LYS A 20 0.59 -5.64 -1.16
CA LYS A 20 0.10 -6.69 -2.07
C LYS A 20 -1.42 -6.72 -2.06
N VAL A 21 -2.00 -7.22 -3.15
CA VAL A 21 -3.44 -7.52 -3.17
C VAL A 21 -3.80 -8.42 -1.99
N GLY A 22 -4.81 -8.00 -1.24
CA GLY A 22 -5.29 -8.65 -0.02
C GLY A 22 -4.70 -8.12 1.28
N ASP A 23 -3.67 -7.27 1.23
CA ASP A 23 -3.16 -6.60 2.43
C ASP A 23 -4.20 -5.66 3.01
N LYS A 24 -4.25 -5.62 4.35
CA LYS A 24 -5.09 -4.69 5.10
C LYS A 24 -4.36 -3.37 5.30
N VAL A 25 -5.08 -2.29 5.12
CA VAL A 25 -4.61 -0.91 5.28
C VAL A 25 -5.65 -0.08 6.03
N SER A 26 -5.24 1.08 6.50
CA SER A 26 -6.12 2.12 7.03
C SER A 26 -5.81 3.44 6.30
N ALA A 27 -6.83 4.25 6.03
CA ALA A 27 -6.66 5.59 5.48
C ALA A 27 -5.92 6.47 6.48
N SER A 28 -4.80 7.10 6.08
CA SER A 28 -4.06 8.03 6.96
C SER A 28 -4.68 9.43 7.01
N VAL A 29 -5.44 9.78 5.98
CA VAL A 29 -6.08 11.09 5.77
C VAL A 29 -7.53 10.87 5.36
N ASP A 30 -8.33 11.91 5.45
CA ASP A 30 -9.66 11.90 4.87
C ASP A 30 -9.55 11.84 3.35
N LEU A 31 -10.25 10.88 2.75
CA LEU A 31 -10.41 10.71 1.31
C LEU A 31 -11.88 10.95 0.97
N ASP A 32 -12.18 11.06 -0.32
CA ASP A 32 -13.56 11.23 -0.79
C ASP A 32 -14.44 10.06 -0.33
N GLY A 33 -15.43 10.36 0.52
CA GLY A 33 -16.31 9.36 1.14
C GLY A 33 -15.68 8.46 2.19
N VAL A 34 -14.38 8.57 2.49
CA VAL A 34 -13.65 7.68 3.42
C VAL A 34 -12.90 8.49 4.48
N PRO A 35 -13.39 8.56 5.72
CA PRO A 35 -12.68 9.24 6.80
C PRO A 35 -11.33 8.60 7.12
N ALA A 36 -10.39 9.40 7.63
CA ALA A 36 -9.13 8.91 8.18
C ALA A 36 -9.38 7.84 9.25
N GLY A 37 -8.52 6.82 9.27
CA GLY A 37 -8.66 5.65 10.14
C GLY A 37 -9.51 4.53 9.54
N THR A 38 -10.31 4.78 8.50
CA THR A 38 -11.16 3.74 7.89
C THR A 38 -10.30 2.61 7.34
N GLU A 39 -10.62 1.38 7.76
CA GLU A 39 -9.91 0.20 7.29
C GLU A 39 -10.33 -0.18 5.88
N GLY A 40 -9.41 -0.77 5.14
CA GLY A 40 -9.67 -1.28 3.81
C GLY A 40 -8.75 -2.44 3.43
N LYS A 41 -9.08 -3.04 2.29
CA LYS A 41 -8.31 -4.13 1.70
C LYS A 41 -7.83 -3.73 0.33
N VAL A 42 -6.54 -3.92 0.06
CA VAL A 42 -5.97 -3.67 -1.26
C VAL A 42 -6.56 -4.68 -2.24
N ILE A 43 -7.19 -4.19 -3.31
CA ILE A 43 -7.77 -5.02 -4.39
C ILE A 43 -6.95 -4.93 -5.67
N LEU A 44 -6.16 -3.87 -5.85
CA LEU A 44 -5.19 -3.73 -6.93
C LEU A 44 -3.88 -3.15 -6.37
N ALA A 45 -2.78 -3.74 -6.79
CA ALA A 45 -1.43 -3.23 -6.54
C ALA A 45 -0.69 -3.24 -7.87
N ASN A 46 -0.58 -2.08 -8.51
CA ASN A 46 0.08 -1.95 -9.81
C ASN A 46 1.03 -0.75 -9.81
N GLY A 47 1.94 -0.69 -10.77
CA GLY A 47 2.87 0.42 -10.84
C GLY A 47 3.98 0.23 -11.84
N PHE A 48 4.70 1.31 -12.14
CA PHE A 48 5.94 1.28 -12.92
C PHE A 48 7.06 1.96 -12.14
N ASN A 49 7.10 3.30 -12.12
CA ASN A 49 7.94 4.08 -11.19
C ASN A 49 7.26 4.26 -9.82
N TRP A 50 5.94 4.44 -9.80
CA TRP A 50 5.12 4.51 -8.59
C TRP A 50 4.28 3.27 -8.46
N LEU A 51 4.27 2.64 -7.28
CA LEU A 51 3.21 1.72 -6.91
C LEU A 51 1.97 2.52 -6.51
N ARG A 52 0.86 2.21 -7.17
CA ARG A 52 -0.47 2.74 -6.88
C ARG A 52 -1.39 1.61 -6.47
N TYR A 53 -2.24 1.94 -5.51
CA TYR A 53 -3.14 1.00 -4.88
C TYR A 53 -4.56 1.38 -5.15
N ARG A 54 -5.37 0.35 -5.30
CA ARG A 54 -6.82 0.46 -5.18
C ARG A 54 -7.25 -0.29 -3.95
N VAL A 55 -8.06 0.35 -3.13
CA VAL A 55 -8.50 -0.17 -1.84
C VAL A 55 -10.01 -0.14 -1.80
N LEU A 56 -10.58 -1.29 -1.43
CA LEU A 56 -11.98 -1.39 -1.04
C LEU A 56 -12.05 -1.19 0.48
N PHE A 57 -12.66 -0.09 0.90
CA PHE A 57 -12.82 0.25 2.31
C PHE A 57 -14.04 -0.43 2.93
N VAL A 58 -14.05 -0.57 4.25
CA VAL A 58 -15.12 -1.26 5.00
C VAL A 58 -16.47 -0.53 4.93
N ASN A 59 -16.46 0.76 4.62
CA ASN A 59 -17.66 1.56 4.35
C ASN A 59 -18.26 1.33 2.95
N GLY A 60 -17.64 0.49 2.11
CA GLY A 60 -18.10 0.15 0.78
C GLY A 60 -17.48 0.98 -0.35
N GLU A 61 -16.70 2.02 -0.02
CA GLU A 61 -16.06 2.88 -1.01
C GLU A 61 -14.83 2.22 -1.64
N GLU A 62 -14.65 2.40 -2.95
CA GLU A 62 -13.49 1.95 -3.69
C GLU A 62 -12.69 3.15 -4.19
N ILE A 63 -11.50 3.36 -3.62
CA ILE A 63 -10.63 4.48 -4.01
C ILE A 63 -9.36 3.93 -4.67
N GLY A 64 -9.03 4.50 -5.83
CA GLY A 64 -7.83 4.20 -6.61
C GLY A 64 -6.72 5.23 -6.41
N ASP A 65 -5.58 5.00 -7.09
CA ASP A 65 -4.42 5.88 -7.11
C ASP A 65 -3.80 6.18 -5.72
N LEU A 66 -4.00 5.28 -4.75
CA LEU A 66 -3.51 5.47 -3.38
C LEU A 66 -2.03 5.06 -3.25
N ASP A 67 -1.34 5.67 -2.30
CA ASP A 67 0.07 5.41 -2.02
C ASP A 67 0.39 5.56 -0.51
N HIS A 68 1.68 5.61 -0.16
CA HIS A 68 2.13 5.75 1.22
C HIS A 68 1.69 7.03 1.94
N ARG A 69 1.28 8.08 1.21
CA ARG A 69 0.80 9.34 1.78
C ARG A 69 -0.61 9.19 2.32
N THR A 70 -1.40 8.30 1.70
CA THR A 70 -2.82 8.09 2.00
C THR A 70 -3.10 6.78 2.73
N LEU A 71 -2.15 5.85 2.78
CA LEU A 71 -2.33 4.52 3.36
C LEU A 71 -1.29 4.18 4.43
N VAL A 72 -1.79 3.60 5.52
CA VAL A 72 -0.98 2.95 6.53
C VAL A 72 -1.23 1.44 6.49
N PRO A 73 -0.20 0.59 6.32
CA PRO A 73 -0.35 -0.85 6.44
C PRO A 73 -0.72 -1.24 7.86
N ILE A 74 -1.66 -2.18 8.02
CA ILE A 74 -2.07 -2.69 9.33
C ILE A 74 -1.96 -4.22 9.41
N GLY A 75 -2.03 -4.76 10.62
CA GLY A 75 -2.04 -6.20 10.87
C GLY A 75 -0.83 -6.95 10.28
N ARG A 76 -1.10 -7.97 9.45
CA ARG A 76 -0.06 -8.80 8.84
C ARG A 76 0.83 -8.01 7.86
N ALA A 77 0.26 -7.05 7.13
CA ALA A 77 0.99 -6.22 6.18
C ALA A 77 2.04 -5.36 6.91
N ALA A 78 1.64 -4.70 8.01
CA ALA A 78 2.55 -3.92 8.85
C ALA A 78 3.72 -4.76 9.38
N LYS A 79 3.43 -5.95 9.93
CA LYS A 79 4.45 -6.87 10.45
C LYS A 79 5.44 -7.31 9.37
N ARG A 80 4.95 -7.60 8.15
CA ARG A 80 5.79 -7.99 7.01
C ARG A 80 6.72 -6.85 6.59
N LEU A 81 6.19 -5.64 6.46
CA LEU A 81 6.96 -4.46 6.07
C LEU A 81 8.00 -4.08 7.12
N ALA A 82 7.65 -4.11 8.41
CA ALA A 82 8.60 -3.89 9.49
C ALA A 82 9.76 -4.91 9.49
N ARG A 83 9.48 -6.19 9.20
CA ARG A 83 10.53 -7.22 9.06
C ARG A 83 11.43 -6.97 7.85
N ALA A 84 10.86 -6.54 6.73
CA ALA A 84 11.64 -6.22 5.53
C ALA A 84 12.55 -5.00 5.78
N ALA A 85 12.03 -3.96 6.42
CA ALA A 85 12.80 -2.77 6.80
C ALA A 85 13.98 -3.12 7.75
N LYS A 86 13.75 -3.98 8.75
CA LYS A 86 14.83 -4.45 9.65
C LYS A 86 15.91 -5.23 8.91
N ARG A 87 15.56 -6.03 7.90
CA ARG A 87 16.54 -6.78 7.09
C ARG A 87 17.37 -5.83 6.23
N ALA A 88 16.74 -4.85 5.59
CA ALA A 88 17.44 -3.85 4.78
C ALA A 88 18.36 -2.94 5.61
N ALA A 89 18.04 -2.69 6.89
CA ALA A 89 18.90 -1.90 7.77
C ALA A 89 20.13 -2.67 8.30
N ASN A 90 20.09 -4.01 8.26
CA ASN A 90 21.15 -4.88 8.76
C ASN A 90 22.04 -5.43 7.63
N SER A 91 21.81 -5.03 6.38
CA SER A 91 22.55 -5.44 5.18
C SER A 91 23.35 -4.27 4.62
#